data_AF-A0A358DRQ9-F1
#
_entry.id   AF-A0A358DRQ9-F1
#
_cell.length_a   1.000
_cell.length_b   1.000
_cell.length_c   1.000
_cell.angle_alpha   90.00
_cell.angle_beta   90.00
_cell.angle_gamma   90.00
#
_symmetry.space_group_name_H-M   'P 1'
#
loop_
_entity.id
_entity.type
_entity.pdbx_description
1 polymer ?
#
loop_
_entity_poly.entity_id
_entity_poly.type
_entity_poly.pdbx_seq_one_letter_code
_entity_poly.pdbx_strand_id
1 'polypeptide(L)'
;MRKGVRLDDGRTKPCRVQRVRKAKTNTWVEIELNEGRYRQIKRMFWKIKHPVQRLIRVSFGGISVEEMEPGHIRLCTPAERHTLMSWGQEADLSLSFED
;
A
#
# COMPACT_ATOMS: atom_id res chain seq x y z
N MET A 1 8.58 4.64 -10.02
CA MET A 1 7.70 4.34 -8.86
C MET A 1 8.09 5.14 -7.63
N ARG A 2 9.34 5.03 -7.13
CA ARG A 2 9.79 5.79 -5.95
C ARG A 2 9.54 7.31 -6.01
N LYS A 3 9.69 7.93 -7.20
CA LYS A 3 9.42 9.35 -7.46
C LYS A 3 8.01 9.64 -8.02
N GLY A 4 7.07 8.71 -7.84
CA GLY A 4 5.77 8.69 -8.50
C GLY A 4 5.83 8.14 -9.94
N VAL A 5 4.65 7.92 -10.52
CA VAL A 5 4.43 7.50 -11.93
C VAL A 5 3.32 8.36 -12.51
N ARG A 6 3.45 8.80 -13.76
CA ARG A 6 2.39 9.54 -14.46
C ARG A 6 1.34 8.56 -14.99
N LEU A 7 0.12 8.66 -14.46
CA LEU A 7 -1.07 7.94 -14.90
C LEU A 7 -2.05 8.93 -15.56
N ASP A 8 -3.17 8.44 -16.06
CA ASP A 8 -4.14 9.24 -16.83
C ASP A 8 -4.87 10.29 -15.95
N ASP A 9 -5.07 9.96 -14.68
CA ASP A 9 -5.63 10.79 -13.61
C ASP A 9 -4.54 11.57 -12.85
N GLY A 10 -3.39 11.81 -13.50
CA GLY A 10 -2.28 12.61 -12.93
C GLY A 10 -1.15 11.78 -12.32
N ARG A 11 -0.15 12.48 -11.77
CA ARG A 11 1.04 11.86 -11.17
C ARG A 11 0.69 11.25 -9.82
N THR A 12 1.15 10.02 -9.56
CA THR A 12 1.02 9.40 -8.23
C THR A 12 1.98 10.04 -7.24
N LYS A 13 1.64 10.00 -5.95
CA LYS A 13 2.58 10.32 -4.87
C LYS A 13 3.82 9.38 -4.94
N PRO A 14 4.97 9.84 -4.44
CA PRO A 14 6.12 8.96 -4.15
C PRO A 14 5.68 7.75 -3.31
N CYS A 15 6.36 6.62 -3.49
CA CYS A 15 6.06 5.38 -2.75
C CYS A 15 7.33 4.62 -2.38
N ARG A 16 7.30 3.89 -1.27
CA ARG A 16 8.37 2.95 -0.91
C ARG A 16 8.21 1.70 -1.77
N VAL A 17 9.32 1.20 -2.30
CA VAL A 17 9.33 0.00 -3.18
C VAL A 17 10.55 -0.85 -2.85
N GLN A 18 10.33 -2.07 -2.38
CA GLN A 18 11.39 -3.01 -2.02
C GLN A 18 11.18 -4.35 -2.71
N ARG A 19 12.24 -4.92 -3.29
CA ARG A 19 12.21 -6.30 -3.77
C ARG A 19 12.35 -7.24 -2.57
N VAL A 20 11.38 -8.12 -2.35
CA VAL A 20 11.37 -9.05 -1.21
C VAL A 20 11.75 -10.48 -1.59
N ARG A 21 11.41 -10.91 -2.81
CA ARG A 21 11.77 -12.26 -3.29
C ARG A 21 11.91 -12.27 -4.81
N LYS A 22 12.90 -13.01 -5.32
CA LYS A 22 13.03 -13.31 -6.75
C LYS A 22 12.81 -14.81 -6.95
N ALA A 23 11.87 -15.17 -7.81
CA ALA A 23 11.67 -16.53 -8.29
C ALA A 23 12.21 -16.69 -9.72
N LYS A 24 12.07 -17.87 -10.30
CA LYS A 24 12.56 -18.17 -11.66
C LYS A 24 11.94 -17.29 -12.74
N THR A 25 10.64 -17.01 -12.64
CA THR A 25 9.86 -16.30 -13.67
C THR A 25 9.14 -15.05 -13.15
N ASN A 26 9.17 -14.78 -11.85
CA ASN A 26 8.52 -13.61 -11.25
C ASN A 26 9.33 -13.01 -10.10
N THR A 27 8.99 -11.78 -9.73
CA THR A 27 9.61 -11.06 -8.61
C THR A 27 8.50 -10.52 -7.71
N TRP A 28 8.65 -10.75 -6.41
CA TRP A 28 7.81 -10.18 -5.38
C TRP A 28 8.40 -8.84 -4.95
N VAL A 29 7.52 -7.84 -4.96
CA VAL A 29 7.86 -6.46 -4.60
C VAL A 29 6.85 -6.02 -3.55
N GLU A 30 7.36 -5.53 -2.43
CA GLU A 30 6.57 -4.82 -1.44
C GLU A 30 6.49 -3.35 -1.83
N ILE A 31 5.28 -2.80 -1.77
CA ILE A 31 5.00 -1.40 -2.03
C ILE A 31 4.14 -0.84 -0.92
N GLU A 32 4.55 0.32 -0.42
CA GLU A 32 3.81 1.10 0.56
C GLU A 32 3.28 2.38 -0.10
N LEU A 33 1.98 2.61 0.03
CA LEU A 33 1.28 3.75 -0.56
C LEU A 33 0.57 4.55 0.54
N ASN A 34 0.64 5.88 0.43
CA ASN A 34 -0.13 6.83 1.25
C ASN A 34 -1.32 7.42 0.47
N GLU A 35 -1.76 6.74 -0.60
CA GLU A 35 -2.95 7.06 -1.39
C GLU A 35 -3.57 5.76 -1.94
N GLY A 36 -4.85 5.81 -2.29
CA GLY A 36 -5.64 4.63 -2.67
C GLY A 36 -6.38 4.77 -4.00
N ARG A 37 -5.74 5.25 -5.07
CA ARG A 37 -6.42 5.46 -6.36
C ARG A 37 -6.86 4.14 -7.00
N TYR A 38 -7.88 4.20 -7.86
CA TYR A 38 -8.44 3.03 -8.52
C TYR A 38 -7.37 2.21 -9.26
N ARG A 39 -7.19 0.96 -8.84
CA ARG A 39 -6.23 -0.01 -9.39
C ARG A 39 -4.79 0.53 -9.50
N GLN A 40 -4.42 1.47 -8.63
CA GLN A 40 -3.19 2.24 -8.73
C GLN A 40 -1.94 1.38 -8.95
N ILE A 41 -1.71 0.37 -8.09
CA ILE A 41 -0.56 -0.55 -8.21
C ILE A 41 -0.54 -1.22 -9.59
N LYS A 42 -1.65 -1.81 -10.02
CA LYS A 42 -1.74 -2.50 -11.32
C LYS A 42 -1.44 -1.54 -12.48
N ARG A 43 -1.97 -0.32 -12.43
CA ARG A 43 -1.75 0.72 -13.46
C ARG A 43 -0.30 1.21 -13.49
N MET A 44 0.32 1.46 -12.34
CA MET A 44 1.73 1.86 -12.22
C MET A 44 2.65 0.81 -12.85
N PHE A 45 2.42 -0.47 -12.57
CA PHE A 45 3.20 -1.59 -13.08
C PHE A 45 2.97 -1.84 -14.58
N TRP A 46 1.73 -1.68 -15.05
CA TRP A 46 1.41 -1.74 -16.47
C TRP A 46 2.20 -0.69 -17.27
N LYS A 47 2.24 0.56 -16.76
CA LYS A 47 2.94 1.68 -17.41
C LYS A 47 4.44 1.41 -17.62
N ILE A 48 5.07 0.62 -16.74
CA ILE A 48 6.49 0.24 -16.85
C ILE A 48 6.70 -1.14 -17.49
N LYS A 49 5.69 -1.71 -18.15
CA LYS A 49 5.74 -3.01 -18.85
C LYS A 49 6.07 -4.21 -17.95
N HIS A 50 5.67 -4.15 -16.67
CA HIS A 50 5.81 -5.25 -15.71
C HIS A 50 4.47 -5.61 -15.07
N PRO A 51 3.52 -6.23 -15.80
CA PRO A 51 2.17 -6.46 -15.31
C PRO A 51 2.13 -7.30 -14.02
N VAL A 52 1.24 -6.91 -13.10
CA VAL A 52 1.07 -7.58 -11.80
C VAL A 52 0.27 -8.87 -11.96
N GLN A 53 0.89 -10.00 -11.63
CA GLN A 53 0.24 -11.32 -11.66
C GLN A 53 -0.55 -11.61 -10.38
N ARG A 54 -0.03 -11.18 -9.22
CA ARG A 54 -0.65 -11.36 -7.90
C ARG A 54 -0.44 -10.09 -7.06
N LEU A 55 -1.49 -9.68 -6.36
CA LEU A 55 -1.48 -8.52 -5.48
C LEU A 55 -2.20 -8.89 -4.19
N ILE A 56 -1.54 -8.71 -3.06
CA ILE A 56 -2.09 -8.92 -1.72
C ILE A 56 -1.73 -7.69 -0.90
N ARG A 57 -2.71 -7.16 -0.15
CA ARG A 57 -2.43 -6.17 0.88
C ARG A 57 -2.11 -6.91 2.17
N VAL A 58 -0.86 -6.82 2.61
CA VAL A 58 -0.35 -7.52 3.80
C VAL A 58 -0.46 -6.67 5.06
N SER A 59 -0.58 -5.35 4.92
CA SER A 59 -0.76 -4.43 6.04
C SER A 59 -1.59 -3.20 5.67
N PHE A 60 -2.16 -2.55 6.69
CA PHE A 60 -2.87 -1.27 6.59
C PHE A 60 -2.80 -0.53 7.92
N GLY A 61 -2.36 0.73 7.92
CA GLY A 61 -2.35 1.58 9.13
C GLY A 61 -1.61 0.95 10.32
N GLY A 62 -0.47 0.30 10.07
CA GLY A 62 0.32 -0.39 11.09
C GLY A 62 -0.22 -1.77 11.53
N ILE A 63 -1.33 -2.25 10.97
CA ILE A 63 -1.87 -3.59 11.25
C ILE A 63 -1.49 -4.56 10.13
N SER A 64 -0.93 -5.72 10.49
CA SER A 64 -0.58 -6.81 9.56
C SER A 64 -1.64 -7.90 9.53
N VAL A 65 -1.76 -8.59 8.39
CA VAL A 65 -2.60 -9.80 8.22
C VAL A 65 -1.79 -11.09 8.07
N GLU A 66 -0.48 -11.06 8.33
CA GLU A 66 0.42 -12.21 8.13
C GLU A 66 0.03 -13.47 8.91
N GLU A 67 -0.62 -13.31 10.07
CA GLU A 67 -1.08 -14.43 10.92
C GLU A 67 -2.55 -14.81 10.66
N MET A 68 -3.17 -14.29 9.60
CA MET A 68 -4.57 -14.53 9.29
C MET A 68 -4.75 -15.43 8.07
N GLU A 69 -5.59 -16.45 8.22
CA GLU A 69 -6.01 -17.29 7.11
C GLU A 69 -6.97 -16.53 6.16
N PRO A 70 -6.95 -16.84 4.85
CA PRO A 70 -7.88 -16.24 3.89
C PRO A 70 -9.35 -16.43 4.29
N GLY A 71 -10.10 -15.34 4.30
CA GLY A 71 -11.54 -15.35 4.65
C GLY A 71 -11.83 -15.27 6.15
N HIS A 72 -10.81 -15.32 7.02
CA HIS A 72 -11.00 -15.13 8.44
C HIS A 72 -11.17 -13.65 8.79
N ILE A 73 -11.97 -13.42 9.82
CA ILE A 73 -12.21 -12.10 10.40
C ILE A 73 -11.98 -12.22 11.91
N ARG A 74 -11.37 -11.18 12.50
CA ARG A 74 -11.26 -11.04 13.95
C ARG A 74 -11.45 -9.58 14.33
N LEU A 75 -11.74 -9.36 15.61
CA LEU A 75 -11.73 -8.02 16.18
C LEU A 75 -10.29 -7.51 16.31
N CYS A 76 -10.10 -6.21 16.10
CA CYS A 76 -8.85 -5.54 16.41
C CYS A 76 -8.59 -5.59 17.91
N THR A 77 -7.36 -5.90 18.30
CA THR A 77 -6.91 -5.81 19.69
C THR A 77 -6.93 -4.34 20.16
N PRO A 78 -6.95 -4.07 21.49
CA PRO A 78 -6.85 -2.70 21.98
C PRO A 78 -5.62 -1.93 21.45
N ALA A 79 -4.47 -2.60 21.33
CA ALA A 79 -3.25 -2.00 20.79
C ALA A 79 -3.40 -1.62 19.31
N GLU A 80 -3.95 -2.51 18.49
CA GLU A 80 -4.20 -2.23 17.06
C GLU A 80 -5.20 -1.10 16.85
N ARG A 81 -6.24 -1.03 17.70
CA ARG A 81 -7.17 0.10 17.67
C ARG A 81 -6.46 1.41 17.99
N HIS A 82 -5.59 1.42 19.00
CA HIS A 82 -4.80 2.61 19.33
C HIS A 82 -3.90 3.03 18.17
N THR A 83 -3.20 2.09 17.54
CA THR A 83 -2.38 2.34 16.34
C THR A 83 -3.22 2.94 15.21
N LEU A 84 -4.37 2.35 14.87
CA LEU A 84 -5.22 2.91 13.82
C LEU A 84 -5.69 4.34 14.13
N MET A 85 -6.05 4.60 15.38
CA MET A 85 -6.49 5.93 15.80
C MET A 85 -5.36 6.96 15.69
N SER A 86 -4.11 6.60 16.02
CA SER A 86 -2.99 7.52 15.88
C SER A 86 -2.71 7.87 14.42
N TRP A 87 -2.83 6.91 13.50
CA TRP A 87 -2.73 7.15 12.06
C TRP A 87 -3.83 8.09 11.55
N GLY A 88 -5.05 7.98 12.07
CA GLY A 88 -6.14 8.89 11.73
C GLY A 88 -5.85 10.33 12.17
N GLN A 89 -5.39 10.51 13.40
CA GLN A 89 -5.04 11.82 13.95
C GLN A 89 -3.86 12.47 13.22
N GLU A 90 -2.84 11.69 12.85
CA GLU A 90 -1.69 12.17 12.09
C GLU A 90 -2.08 12.57 10.65
N ALA A 91 -2.99 11.81 10.02
CA ALA A 91 -3.53 12.15 8.71
C ALA A 91 -4.34 13.45 8.75
N ASP A 92 -5.19 13.64 9.76
CA ASP A 92 -5.99 14.86 9.94
C ASP A 92 -5.11 16.10 10.19
N LEU A 93 -4.02 15.94 10.94
CA LEU A 93 -3.02 17.00 11.13
C LEU A 93 -2.27 17.32 9.82
N SER A 94 -1.94 16.32 9.00
CA SER A 94 -1.25 16.57 7.72
C SER A 94 -2.13 17.29 6.67
N LEU A 95 -3.45 17.14 6.75
CA LEU A 95 -4.43 17.79 5.87
C LEU A 95 -4.76 19.23 6.30
N SER A 96 -4.36 19.64 7.51
CA SER A 96 -4.59 20.99 8.04
C SER A 96 -3.40 21.94 7.84
N PHE A 97 -2.33 21.50 7.15
CA PHE A 97 -1.17 22.32 6.78
C PHE A 97 -0.98 22.46 5.26
N GLU A 98 -1.94 22.01 4.46
CA GLU A 98 -1.99 22.25 3.01
C GLU A 98 -3.17 23.20 2.68
N ASP A 99 -3.03 24.48 3.08
CA ASP A 99 -3.78 25.64 2.56
C ASP A 99 -2.80 26.65 1.92
#